data_AF-H3H961-F1
#
_entry.id   AF-H3H961-F1
#
_cell.length_a   1.000
_cell.length_b   1.000
_cell.length_c   1.000
_cell.angle_alpha   90.00
_cell.angle_beta   90.00
_cell.angle_gamma   90.00
#
_symmetry.space_group_name_H-M   'P 1'
#
loop_
_entity.id
_entity.type
_entity.pdbx_description
1 polymer ?
#
loop_
_entity_poly.entity_id
_entity_poly.type
_entity_poly.pdbx_seq_one_letter_code
_entity_poly.pdbx_strand_id
1 'polypeptide(L)'
;KKLPILFIARGKPGGRIEATEFDDYPEGHFYTVQESAWMDAACWRFYVERLLKYEVDGPAVLILDNFECHVSEEGQRVVTEVANALVVPLPPNSTASCQPLDVGVMGPLKAKMRTNWSGITGGTAKEKRIRAVRATIAAFDAISKETVIRSFEKAIPRYPEISL
;
A
#
# COMPACT_ATOMS: atom_id res chain seq x y z
N LYS A 1 -9.02 11.93 -2.77
CA LYS A 1 -7.55 11.94 -2.98
C LYS A 1 -7.06 10.49 -2.91
N LYS A 2 -5.99 10.10 -3.60
CA LYS A 2 -5.34 8.81 -3.36
C LYS A 2 -4.29 8.98 -2.26
N LEU A 3 -4.15 7.99 -1.37
CA LEU A 3 -3.10 8.01 -0.36
C LEU A 3 -1.72 7.96 -1.01
N PRO A 4 -0.71 8.63 -0.43
CA PRO A 4 0.68 8.39 -0.80
C PRO A 4 1.04 6.90 -0.72
N ILE A 5 1.82 6.42 -1.69
CA ILE A 5 2.39 5.06 -1.65
C ILE A 5 3.54 5.01 -0.63
N LEU A 6 3.55 3.96 0.21
CA LEU A 6 4.74 3.52 0.94
C LEU A 6 5.52 2.50 0.10
N PHE A 7 6.78 2.81 -0.20
CA PHE A 7 7.71 1.88 -0.84
C PHE A 7 8.68 1.30 0.19
N ILE A 8 8.81 -0.02 0.18
CA ILE A 8 9.77 -0.75 1.02
C ILE A 8 10.91 -1.24 0.12
N ALA A 9 12.09 -0.65 0.27
CA ALA A 9 13.28 -1.07 -0.47
C ALA A 9 13.99 -2.21 0.27
N ARG A 10 14.52 -3.18 -0.50
CA ARG A 10 15.34 -4.25 0.08
C ARG A 10 16.66 -3.69 0.58
N GLY A 11 16.86 -3.68 1.89
CA GLY A 11 18.07 -3.13 2.51
C GLY A 11 18.02 -3.19 4.03
N LYS A 12 19.16 -2.96 4.67
CA LYS A 12 19.24 -2.90 6.13
C LYS A 12 18.77 -1.53 6.64
N PRO A 13 17.92 -1.45 7.68
CA PRO A 13 17.65 -0.21 8.42
C PRO A 13 18.94 0.51 8.86
N GLY A 14 18.99 1.83 8.70
CA GLY A 14 20.19 2.65 8.89
C GLY A 14 21.31 2.39 7.87
N GLY A 15 21.03 1.59 6.84
CA GLY A 15 21.99 1.23 5.80
C GLY A 15 22.12 2.30 4.72
N ARG A 16 22.96 1.99 3.72
CA ARG A 16 23.31 2.93 2.64
C ARG A 16 22.11 3.48 1.88
N ILE A 17 21.09 2.65 1.60
CA ILE A 17 19.93 3.09 0.80
C ILE A 17 19.19 4.22 1.53
N GLU A 18 18.83 3.99 2.79
CA GLU A 18 18.14 4.98 3.62
C GLU A 18 18.99 6.24 3.80
N ALA A 19 20.29 6.08 4.06
CA ALA A 19 21.19 7.20 4.34
C ALA A 19 21.59 8.05 3.11
N THR A 20 21.43 7.55 1.88
CA THR A 20 22.03 8.20 0.70
C THR A 20 21.16 8.21 -0.57
N GLU A 21 19.98 7.60 -0.56
CA GLU A 21 19.14 7.49 -1.77
C GLU A 21 17.76 8.10 -1.65
N PHE A 22 17.14 8.11 -0.47
CA PHE A 22 15.75 8.56 -0.32
C PHE A 22 15.55 10.03 -0.67
N ASP A 23 16.56 10.89 -0.46
CA ASP A 23 16.50 12.30 -0.86
C ASP A 23 16.42 12.49 -2.38
N ASP A 24 16.83 11.50 -3.17
CA ASP A 24 16.73 11.52 -4.64
C ASP A 24 15.45 10.86 -5.16
N TYR A 25 14.63 10.29 -4.28
CA TYR A 25 13.38 9.65 -4.67
C TYR A 25 12.28 10.70 -4.86
N PRO A 26 11.26 10.41 -5.70
CA PRO A 26 10.16 11.35 -5.91
C PRO A 26 9.47 11.80 -4.61
N GLU A 27 9.21 13.09 -4.47
CA GLU A 27 8.48 13.63 -3.33
C GLU A 27 7.01 13.20 -3.29
N GLY A 28 6.33 13.43 -2.16
CA GLY A 28 4.91 13.13 -1.97
C GLY A 28 4.60 11.66 -1.70
N HIS A 29 5.64 10.83 -1.54
CA HIS A 29 5.56 9.41 -1.21
C HIS A 29 6.49 9.08 -0.04
N PHE A 30 6.29 7.90 0.55
CA PHE A 30 7.04 7.47 1.73
C PHE A 30 7.94 6.29 1.38
N TYR A 31 9.10 6.26 2.04
CA TYR A 31 10.15 5.30 1.75
C TYR A 31 10.70 4.74 3.05
N THR A 32 10.86 3.43 3.09
CA THR A 32 11.53 2.73 4.19
C THR A 32 12.35 1.56 3.65
N VAL A 33 13.21 0.98 4.47
CA VAL A 33 14.02 -0.19 4.13
C VAL A 33 13.66 -1.36 5.03
N GLN A 34 13.70 -2.55 4.45
CA GLN A 34 13.54 -3.81 5.17
C GLN A 34 14.39 -4.88 4.48
N GLU A 35 15.03 -5.77 5.23
CA GLU A 35 16.09 -6.65 4.69
C GLU A 35 15.62 -7.57 3.56
N SER A 36 14.34 -7.92 3.59
CA SER A 36 13.67 -8.76 2.60
C SER A 36 12.54 -8.02 1.87
N ALA A 37 12.42 -6.71 2.05
CA ALA A 37 11.42 -5.83 1.42
C ALA A 37 9.95 -6.26 1.62
N TRP A 38 9.62 -6.85 2.77
CA TRP A 38 8.23 -7.12 3.17
C TRP A 38 7.79 -6.17 4.29
N MET A 39 6.47 -6.03 4.46
CA MET A 39 5.89 -5.23 5.53
C MET A 39 6.06 -5.96 6.87
N ASP A 40 6.75 -5.36 7.84
CA ASP A 40 6.81 -5.87 9.21
C ASP A 40 6.17 -4.89 10.21
N ALA A 41 6.23 -5.20 11.51
CA ALA A 41 5.66 -4.34 12.55
C ALA A 41 6.30 -2.94 12.59
N ALA A 42 7.59 -2.82 12.29
CA ALA A 42 8.28 -1.54 12.26
C ALA A 42 7.84 -0.71 11.04
N CYS A 43 7.74 -1.33 9.86
CA CYS A 43 7.21 -0.69 8.66
C CYS A 43 5.74 -0.27 8.85
N TRP A 44 4.93 -1.10 9.50
CA TRP A 44 3.53 -0.79 9.79
C TRP A 44 3.40 0.41 10.72
N ARG A 45 4.14 0.41 11.84
CA ARG A 45 4.17 1.55 12.76
C ARG A 45 4.59 2.83 12.05
N PHE A 46 5.64 2.77 11.23
CA PHE A 46 6.08 3.89 10.40
C PHE A 46 4.95 4.39 9.49
N TYR A 47 4.25 3.49 8.79
CA TYR A 47 3.13 3.82 7.92
C TYR A 47 2.01 4.56 8.66
N VAL A 48 1.65 4.08 9.85
CA VAL A 48 0.60 4.69 10.67
C VAL A 48 1.03 6.08 11.16
N GLU A 49 2.22 6.17 11.77
CA GLU A 49 2.72 7.39 12.42
C GLU A 49 3.16 8.47 11.44
N ARG A 50 3.56 8.13 10.22
CA ARG A 50 4.08 9.08 9.23
C ARG A 50 3.09 9.43 8.14
N LEU A 51 2.13 8.54 7.85
CA LEU A 51 1.20 8.71 6.73
C LEU A 51 -0.25 8.71 7.20
N LEU A 52 -0.74 7.61 7.79
CA LEU A 52 -2.19 7.48 8.03
C LEU A 52 -2.75 8.58 8.92
N LYS A 53 -2.04 8.98 9.98
CA LYS A 53 -2.52 10.02 10.89
C LYS A 53 -2.73 11.41 10.26
N TYR A 54 -2.09 11.67 9.11
CA TYR A 54 -2.20 12.95 8.40
C TYR A 54 -3.13 12.86 7.19
N GLU A 55 -3.42 11.66 6.72
CA GLU A 55 -4.15 11.42 5.47
C GLU A 55 -5.56 10.85 5.70
N VAL A 56 -5.87 10.42 6.92
CA VAL A 56 -7.17 9.90 7.32
C VAL A 56 -7.89 10.91 8.19
N ASP A 57 -9.06 11.36 7.74
CA ASP A 57 -9.98 12.18 8.54
C ASP A 57 -10.77 11.25 9.50
N GLY A 58 -10.29 11.11 10.73
CA GLY A 58 -10.93 10.27 11.75
C GLY A 58 -12.22 10.87 12.33
N PRO A 59 -13.17 10.05 12.85
CA PRO A 59 -13.08 8.59 12.98
C PRO A 59 -13.29 7.86 11.65
N ALA A 60 -12.41 6.90 11.34
CA ALA A 60 -12.42 6.17 10.08
C ALA A 60 -12.37 4.64 10.27
N VAL A 61 -12.65 3.90 9.20
CA VAL A 61 -12.50 2.45 9.15
C VAL A 61 -11.39 2.08 8.17
N LEU A 62 -10.44 1.27 8.63
CA LEU A 62 -9.34 0.75 7.84
C LEU A 62 -9.53 -0.75 7.61
N ILE A 63 -9.89 -1.13 6.39
CA ILE A 63 -10.09 -2.53 6.00
C ILE A 63 -8.75 -3.12 5.56
N LEU A 64 -8.28 -4.15 6.26
CA LEU A 64 -6.97 -4.78 6.01
C LEU A 64 -7.12 -6.30 5.88
N ASP A 65 -6.14 -6.92 5.24
CA ASP A 65 -6.00 -8.37 5.26
C ASP A 65 -5.54 -8.86 6.65
N ASN A 66 -5.53 -10.18 6.84
CA ASN A 66 -5.16 -10.81 8.12
C ASN A 66 -3.64 -10.93 8.33
N PHE A 67 -2.86 -10.01 7.78
CA PHE A 67 -1.42 -10.04 7.98
C PHE A 67 -1.10 -9.69 9.44
N GLU A 68 -0.16 -10.41 10.07
CA GLU A 68 0.05 -10.39 11.53
C GLU A 68 0.28 -8.98 12.09
N CYS A 69 1.07 -8.14 11.41
CA CYS A 69 1.31 -6.78 11.91
C CYS A 69 0.09 -5.86 11.79
N HIS A 70 -0.93 -6.21 10.99
CA HIS A 70 -2.19 -5.47 10.87
C HIS A 70 -3.19 -5.89 11.96
N VAL A 71 -3.24 -7.19 12.29
CA VAL A 71 -4.28 -7.77 13.16
C VAL A 71 -3.83 -8.04 14.59
N SER A 72 -2.53 -8.01 14.88
CA SER A 72 -2.03 -8.09 16.26
C SER A 72 -2.59 -6.94 17.11
N GLU A 73 -2.70 -7.17 18.42
CA GLU A 73 -3.20 -6.16 19.36
C GLU A 73 -2.41 -4.84 19.25
N GLU A 74 -1.07 -4.93 19.16
CA GLU A 74 -0.21 -3.77 18.99
C GLU A 74 -0.45 -3.06 17.64
N GLY A 75 -0.60 -3.84 16.56
CA GLY A 75 -0.87 -3.34 15.22
C GLY A 75 -2.19 -2.57 15.11
N GLN A 76 -3.24 -3.03 15.80
CA GLN A 76 -4.53 -2.34 15.85
C GLN A 76 -4.53 -1.15 16.80
N ARG A 77 -3.84 -1.28 17.95
CA ARG A 77 -3.71 -0.22 18.95
C ARG A 77 -3.05 1.02 18.36
N VAL A 78 -1.95 0.87 17.62
CA VAL A 78 -1.27 2.02 17.01
C VAL A 78 -2.17 2.76 16.02
N VAL A 79 -3.00 2.06 15.23
CA VAL A 79 -3.95 2.68 14.31
C VAL A 79 -5.02 3.46 15.06
N THR A 80 -5.57 2.86 16.12
CA THR A 80 -6.61 3.47 16.94
C THR A 80 -6.09 4.74 17.63
N GLU A 81 -4.94 4.65 18.28
CA GLU A 81 -4.37 5.75 19.08
C GLU A 81 -3.81 6.89 18.22
N VAL A 82 -3.19 6.56 17.08
CA VAL A 82 -2.43 7.54 16.29
C VAL A 82 -3.23 8.10 15.11
N ALA A 83 -4.03 7.26 14.45
CA ALA A 83 -4.79 7.65 13.25
C ALA A 83 -6.30 7.82 13.50
N ASN A 84 -6.77 7.60 14.73
CA ASN A 84 -8.19 7.65 15.09
C ASN A 84 -9.05 6.82 14.13
N ALA A 85 -8.61 5.59 13.86
CA ALA A 85 -9.28 4.68 12.94
C ALA A 85 -9.44 3.28 13.55
N LEU A 86 -10.53 2.62 13.19
CA LEU A 86 -10.81 1.24 13.57
C LEU A 86 -10.30 0.29 12.49
N VAL A 87 -9.48 -0.69 12.87
CA VAL A 87 -9.06 -1.77 11.97
C VAL A 87 -10.18 -2.80 11.87
N VAL A 88 -10.57 -3.12 10.64
CA VAL A 88 -11.52 -4.20 10.34
C VAL A 88 -10.80 -5.23 9.46
N PRO A 89 -10.40 -6.38 10.03
CA PRO A 89 -9.80 -7.43 9.23
C PRO A 89 -10.82 -8.07 8.30
N LEU A 90 -10.38 -8.43 7.10
CA LEU A 90 -11.19 -9.23 6.18
C LEU A 90 -11.44 -10.63 6.75
N PRO A 91 -12.55 -11.30 6.36
CA PRO A 91 -12.72 -12.72 6.68
C PRO A 91 -11.49 -13.55 6.26
N PRO A 92 -11.10 -14.59 7.02
CA PRO A 92 -9.98 -15.45 6.64
C PRO A 92 -10.13 -16.01 5.22
N ASN A 93 -9.02 -16.06 4.48
CA ASN A 93 -8.95 -16.58 3.10
C ASN A 93 -9.84 -15.84 2.08
N SER A 94 -10.26 -14.61 2.37
CA SER A 94 -11.15 -13.84 1.49
C SER A 94 -10.46 -12.70 0.73
N THR A 95 -9.15 -12.52 0.84
CA THR A 95 -8.43 -11.38 0.23
C THR A 95 -8.73 -11.24 -1.26
N ALA A 96 -8.69 -12.34 -2.01
CA ALA A 96 -8.93 -12.35 -3.45
C ALA A 96 -10.37 -11.99 -3.86
N SER A 97 -11.35 -12.03 -2.95
CA SER A 97 -12.77 -11.74 -3.23
C SER A 97 -13.29 -10.50 -2.50
N CYS A 98 -12.72 -10.16 -1.35
CA CYS A 98 -13.22 -9.14 -0.44
C CYS A 98 -12.26 -7.95 -0.25
N GLN A 99 -11.03 -8.01 -0.78
CA GLN A 99 -10.12 -6.87 -0.73
C GLN A 99 -10.27 -6.00 -2.00
N PRO A 100 -10.71 -4.73 -1.90
CA PRO A 100 -10.87 -3.84 -3.05
C PRO A 100 -9.60 -3.72 -3.91
N LEU A 101 -8.43 -3.66 -3.26
CA LEU A 101 -7.15 -3.60 -3.96
C LEU A 101 -6.95 -4.79 -4.90
N ASP A 102 -7.15 -6.02 -4.41
CA ASP A 102 -6.95 -7.22 -5.21
C ASP A 102 -8.01 -7.38 -6.31
N VAL A 103 -9.29 -7.16 -6.00
CA VAL A 103 -10.39 -7.41 -6.96
C VAL A 103 -10.45 -6.40 -8.11
N GLY A 104 -9.92 -5.19 -7.92
CA GLY A 104 -10.16 -4.10 -8.87
C GLY A 104 -8.98 -3.18 -9.17
N VAL A 105 -7.97 -3.06 -8.30
CA VAL A 105 -6.89 -2.08 -8.48
C VAL A 105 -5.58 -2.72 -8.94
N MET A 106 -5.20 -3.86 -8.36
CA MET A 106 -3.90 -4.50 -8.60
C MET A 106 -3.73 -4.97 -10.05
N GLY A 107 -4.79 -5.46 -10.68
CA GLY A 107 -4.78 -5.85 -12.10
C GLY A 107 -4.44 -4.67 -13.03
N PRO A 108 -5.24 -3.58 -13.03
CA PRO A 108 -4.95 -2.37 -13.78
C PRO A 108 -3.60 -1.73 -13.46
N LEU A 109 -3.19 -1.70 -12.18
CA LEU A 109 -1.88 -1.17 -11.77
C LEU A 109 -0.74 -1.94 -12.44
N LYS A 110 -0.74 -3.27 -12.34
CA LYS A 110 0.26 -4.14 -12.98
C LYS A 110 0.27 -3.98 -14.50
N ALA A 111 -0.89 -3.82 -15.12
CA ALA A 111 -0.98 -3.59 -16.56
C ALA A 111 -0.28 -2.28 -16.97
N LYS A 112 -0.57 -1.18 -16.27
CA LYS A 112 0.06 0.13 -16.54
C LYS A 112 1.57 0.12 -16.27
N MET A 113 2.01 -0.53 -15.19
CA MET A 113 3.44 -0.70 -14.91
C MET A 113 4.16 -1.46 -16.03
N ARG A 114 3.55 -2.53 -16.57
CA ARG A 114 4.13 -3.30 -17.69
C ARG A 114 4.27 -2.47 -18.96
N THR A 115 3.29 -1.64 -19.30
CA THR A 115 3.39 -0.73 -20.45
C THR A 115 4.56 0.25 -20.31
N ASN A 116 4.85 0.70 -19.09
CA ASN A 116 5.93 1.66 -18.80
C ASN A 116 7.29 1.01 -18.52
N TRP A 117 7.38 -0.33 -18.55
CA TRP A 117 8.57 -1.08 -18.09
C TRP A 117 9.74 -1.05 -19.07
N SER A 118 9.50 -0.76 -20.34
CA SER A 118 10.52 -0.80 -21.41
C SER A 118 11.70 0.15 -21.20
N GLY A 119 11.59 1.16 -20.33
CA GLY A 119 12.64 2.14 -20.01
C GLY A 119 13.48 1.85 -18.75
N ILE A 120 13.35 0.67 -18.12
CA ILE A 120 13.98 0.41 -16.80
C ILE A 120 15.36 -0.27 -16.90
N THR A 121 15.79 -0.68 -18.09
CA THR A 121 17.08 -1.35 -18.32
C THR A 121 18.28 -0.38 -18.23
N GLY A 122 19.48 -0.93 -17.98
CA GLY A 122 20.72 -0.14 -17.87
C GLY A 122 20.92 0.57 -16.53
N GLY A 123 22.08 1.20 -16.33
CA GLY A 123 22.40 2.00 -15.14
C GLY A 123 22.68 1.22 -13.84
N THR A 124 22.95 1.99 -12.80
CA THR A 124 23.24 1.56 -11.43
C THR A 124 21.99 0.99 -10.73
N ALA A 125 22.20 0.31 -9.60
CA ALA A 125 21.11 -0.22 -8.78
C ALA A 125 20.17 0.89 -8.26
N LYS A 126 20.73 2.06 -7.90
CA LYS A 126 19.97 3.24 -7.46
C LYS A 126 19.05 3.76 -8.55
N GLU A 127 19.59 3.96 -9.76
CA GLU A 127 18.81 4.45 -10.89
C GLU A 127 17.68 3.48 -11.26
N LYS A 128 17.93 2.16 -11.19
CA LYS A 128 16.89 1.15 -11.40
C LYS A 128 15.76 1.26 -10.36
N ARG A 129 16.09 1.45 -9.08
CA ARG A 129 15.09 1.67 -8.02
C ARG A 129 14.26 2.94 -8.27
N ILE A 130 14.91 4.06 -8.57
CA ILE A 130 14.23 5.33 -8.85
C ILE A 130 13.27 5.18 -10.05
N ARG A 131 13.70 4.51 -11.12
CA ARG A 131 12.83 4.25 -12.27
C ARG A 131 11.63 3.36 -11.91
N ALA A 132 11.83 2.33 -11.10
CA ALA A 132 10.73 1.46 -10.63
C ALA A 132 9.73 2.24 -9.75
N VAL A 133 10.21 3.10 -8.86
CA VAL A 133 9.38 3.99 -8.04
C VAL A 133 8.57 4.93 -8.92
N ARG A 134 9.22 5.67 -9.83
CA ARG A 134 8.54 6.59 -10.77
C ARG A 134 7.50 5.89 -11.64
N ALA A 135 7.81 4.71 -12.16
CA ALA A 135 6.87 3.92 -12.96
C ALA A 135 5.65 3.47 -12.14
N THR A 136 5.85 3.10 -10.88
CA THR A 136 4.77 2.71 -9.97
C THR A 136 3.87 3.89 -9.63
N ILE A 137 4.45 5.06 -9.31
CA ILE A 137 3.72 6.31 -9.04
C ILE A 137 2.87 6.68 -10.26
N ALA A 138 3.48 6.75 -11.45
CA ALA A 138 2.77 7.09 -12.69
C ALA A 138 1.62 6.10 -12.99
N ALA A 139 1.85 4.80 -12.76
CA ALA A 139 0.82 3.78 -12.94
C ALA A 139 -0.32 3.94 -11.93
N PHE A 140 0.00 4.23 -10.67
CA PHE A 140 -0.97 4.46 -9.60
C PHE A 140 -1.79 5.73 -9.87
N ASP A 141 -1.16 6.83 -10.25
CA ASP A 141 -1.84 8.09 -10.60
C ASP A 141 -2.79 7.94 -11.78
N ALA A 142 -2.44 7.11 -12.75
CA ALA A 142 -3.28 6.82 -13.90
C ALA A 142 -4.45 5.86 -13.61
N ILE A 143 -4.61 5.34 -12.37
CA ILE A 143 -5.83 4.62 -11.96
C ILE A 143 -6.98 5.61 -11.76
N SER A 144 -8.11 5.40 -12.43
CA SER A 144 -9.24 6.33 -12.32
C SER A 144 -9.96 6.20 -10.97
N LYS A 145 -10.65 7.26 -10.53
CA LYS A 145 -11.48 7.23 -9.31
C LYS A 145 -12.59 6.19 -9.43
N GLU A 146 -13.17 6.04 -10.61
CA GLU A 146 -14.22 5.07 -10.93
C GLU A 146 -13.71 3.64 -10.79
N THR A 147 -12.45 3.38 -11.15
CA THR A 147 -11.82 2.08 -10.93
C THR A 147 -11.76 1.74 -9.45
N VAL A 148 -11.38 2.72 -8.61
CA VAL A 148 -11.34 2.55 -7.16
C VAL A 148 -12.75 2.31 -6.60
N ILE A 149 -13.74 3.14 -6.95
CA ILE A 149 -15.11 2.98 -6.46
C ILE A 149 -15.69 1.61 -6.83
N ARG A 150 -15.56 1.20 -8.09
CA ARG A 150 -16.03 -0.12 -8.55
C ARG A 150 -15.31 -1.27 -7.86
N SER A 151 -14.07 -1.07 -7.41
CA SER A 151 -13.34 -2.10 -6.66
C SER A 151 -13.96 -2.36 -5.29
N PHE A 152 -14.45 -1.32 -4.61
CA PHE A 152 -15.20 -1.46 -3.36
C PHE A 152 -16.54 -2.15 -3.60
N GLU A 153 -17.29 -1.76 -4.63
CA GLU A 153 -18.58 -2.40 -4.98
C GLU A 153 -18.42 -3.90 -5.28
N LYS A 154 -17.32 -4.28 -5.95
CA LYS A 154 -17.01 -5.69 -6.24
C LYS A 154 -16.59 -6.49 -5.03
N ALA A 155 -15.93 -5.84 -4.06
CA ALA A 155 -15.43 -6.47 -2.86
C ALA A 155 -16.53 -6.76 -1.82
N ILE A 156 -17.72 -6.18 -1.96
CA ILE A 156 -18.86 -6.49 -1.10
C ILE A 156 -19.36 -7.90 -1.43
N PRO A 157 -19.34 -8.85 -0.48
CA PRO A 157 -19.90 -10.17 -0.68
C PRO A 157 -21.38 -10.06 -1.09
N ARG A 158 -21.71 -10.56 -2.27
CA ARG A 158 -23.10 -10.69 -2.70
C ARG A 158 -23.62 -12.00 -2.11
N TYR A 159 -24.37 -11.93 -1.01
CA TYR A 159 -25.19 -13.06 -0.60
C TYR A 159 -26.23 -13.31 -1.71
N PRO A 160 -26.55 -14.56 -2.06
CA PRO A 160 -27.76 -14.80 -2.83
C PRO A 160 -28.93 -14.23 -2.02
N GLU A 161 -29.80 -13.45 -2.66
CA GLU A 161 -31.07 -13.08 -2.05
C GLU A 161 -31.77 -14.38 -1.67
N ILE A 162 -31.92 -14.63 -0.37
CA ILE A 162 -32.82 -15.67 0.09
C ILE A 162 -34.21 -15.10 -0.13
N SER A 163 -34.78 -15.37 -1.30
CA SER A 163 -36.22 -15.22 -1.51
C SER A 163 -36.91 -16.17 -0.53
N LEU A 164 -37.44 -15.59 0.56
CA LEU A 164 -38.33 -16.25 1.50
C LEU A 164 -39.65 -16.63 0.82
#